data_AF-A0AAU9RGR1-F1
#
_entry.id   AF-A0AAU9RGR1-F1
#
_cell.length_a   1.000
_cell.length_b   1.000
_cell.length_c   1.000
_cell.angle_alpha   90.00
_cell.angle_beta   90.00
_cell.angle_gamma   90.00
#
_symmetry.space_group_name_H-M   'P 1'
#
loop_
_entity.id
_entity.type
_entity.pdbx_description
1 polymer ?
#
loop_
_entity_poly.entity_id
_entity_poly.type
_entity_poly.pdbx_seq_one_letter_code
_entity_poly.pdbx_strand_id
1 'polypeptide(L)' 'MIEDRLSGTDSSLDISTKENLEKLVSIGEKLLKKLVSRVNLETGLSEPVKNGGTNEEALKRY' A
#
# COMPACT_ATOMS: atom_id res chain seq x y z
N MET A 1 3.32 1.36 -14.11
CA MET A 1 3.83 0.46 -13.06
C MET A 1 2.99 0.71 -11.82
N ILE A 2 2.27 -0.28 -11.30
CA ILE A 2 1.39 -0.08 -10.14
C ILE A 2 2.27 -0.01 -8.89
N GLU A 3 2.44 1.19 -8.34
CA GLU A 3 3.27 1.47 -7.16
C GLU A 3 2.71 0.90 -5.84
N ASP A 4 1.62 0.12 -5.90
CA ASP A 4 0.94 -0.49 -4.74
C ASP A 4 1.26 -1.98 -4.57
N ARG A 5 2.13 -2.54 -5.40
CA ARG A 5 2.47 -3.97 -5.37
C ARG A 5 3.88 -4.16 -4.84
N LEU A 6 4.01 -5.04 -3.84
CA LEU A 6 5.29 -5.64 -3.50
C LEU A 6 5.80 -6.42 -4.72
N SER A 7 7.10 -6.32 -4.99
CA SER A 7 7.71 -6.95 -6.16
C SER A 7 9.11 -7.47 -5.82
N GLY A 8 9.55 -8.51 -6.54
CA GLY A 8 10.84 -9.12 -6.30
C GLY A 8 10.98 -9.62 -4.87
N THR A 9 12.11 -9.30 -4.24
CA THR A 9 12.43 -9.71 -2.87
C THR A 9 11.45 -9.17 -1.82
N ASP A 10 10.81 -8.03 -2.06
CA ASP A 10 9.87 -7.42 -1.12
C ASP A 10 8.58 -8.26 -1.00
N SER A 11 8.28 -9.08 -2.00
CA SER A 11 7.10 -9.95 -2.01
C SER A 11 7.34 -11.33 -1.39
N SER A 12 8.60 -11.65 -1.05
CA SER A 12 8.99 -12.90 -0.43
C SER A 12 8.85 -12.82 1.09
N LEU A 13 8.25 -13.86 1.68
CA LEU A 13 8.01 -13.97 3.12
C LEU A 13 9.22 -14.54 3.89
N ASP A 14 10.16 -15.14 3.17
CA ASP A 14 11.34 -15.84 3.69
C ASP A 14 12.63 -15.00 3.63
N ILE A 15 12.61 -13.84 2.96
CA ILE A 15 13.75 -12.93 2.88
C ILE A 15 13.64 -11.85 3.97
N SER A 16 14.21 -12.12 5.14
CA SER A 16 14.24 -11.19 6.28
C SER A 16 15.56 -10.42 6.41
N THR A 17 16.21 -10.10 5.29
CA THR A 17 17.43 -9.27 5.32
C THR A 17 17.07 -7.86 5.81
N LYS A 18 18.02 -7.20 6.48
CA LYS A 18 17.82 -5.83 6.98
C LYS A 18 17.35 -4.87 5.88
N GLU A 19 17.98 -4.97 4.71
CA GLU A 19 17.62 -4.17 3.53
C GLU A 19 16.16 -4.39 3.08
N ASN A 20 15.71 -5.66 3.03
CA ASN A 20 14.34 -5.97 2.64
C ASN A 20 13.33 -5.40 3.65
N LEU A 21 13.63 -5.51 4.94
CA LEU A 21 12.78 -4.96 6.01
C LEU A 21 12.71 -3.42 5.96
N GLU A 22 13.84 -2.73 5.77
CA GLU A 22 13.87 -1.27 5.62
C GLU A 22 13.08 -0.81 4.38
N LYS A 23 13.18 -1.57 3.29
CA LYS A 23 12.40 -1.29 2.07
C LYS A 23 10.90 -1.49 2.27
N LEU A 24 10.49 -2.54 2.99
CA LEU A 24 9.09 -2.76 3.37
C LEU A 24 8.53 -1.62 4.24
N VAL A 25 9.31 -1.11 5.19
CA VAL A 25 8.93 0.06 5.99
C VAL A 25 8.71 1.27 5.08
N SER A 26 9.65 1.57 4.17
CA SER A 26 9.53 2.69 3.24
C SER A 26 8.30 2.57 2.32
N ILE A 27 7.97 1.36 1.88
CA ILE A 27 6.75 1.09 1.11
C ILE A 27 5.51 1.40 1.94
N GLY A 28 5.46 0.94 3.20
CA GLY A 28 4.36 1.24 4.13
C GLY A 28 4.16 2.74 4.35
N GLU A 29 5.23 3.48 4.60
CA GLU A 29 5.19 4.95 4.78
C GLU A 29 4.66 5.67 3.54
N LYS A 30 5.04 5.21 2.33
CA LYS A 30 4.50 5.75 1.07
C LYS A 30 3.02 5.44 0.90
N LEU A 31 2.59 4.22 1.24
CA LEU A 31 1.18 3.81 1.16
C LEU A 31 0.28 4.65 2.07
N LEU A 32 0.77 5.06 3.25
CA LEU A 32 0.04 5.94 4.15
C LEU A 32 -0.32 7.29 3.50
N LYS A 33 0.55 7.81 2.61
CA LYS A 33 0.32 9.09 1.92
C LYS A 33 -0.56 8.99 0.68
N LYS A 34 -0.87 7.78 0.20
CA LYS A 34 -1.75 7.57 -0.96
C LYS A 34 -3.22 7.75 -0.59
N LEU A 35 -4.03 8.01 -1.62
CA LEU A 35 -5.48 8.11 -1.46
C LEU A 35 -6.08 6.78 -1.01
N VAL A 36 -7.09 6.88 -0.14
CA VAL A 36 -7.94 5.73 0.20
C VAL A 36 -8.49 5.13 -1.07
N SER A 37 -8.36 3.81 -1.20
CA SER A 37 -8.87 3.06 -2.33
C SER A 37 -9.81 1.95 -1.86
N ARG A 38 -10.78 1.60 -2.70
CA ARG A 38 -11.73 0.51 -2.47
C ARG A 38 -11.67 -0.45 -3.65
N VAL A 39 -11.82 -1.75 -3.36
CA VAL A 39 -11.94 -2.76 -4.41
C VAL A 39 -13.28 -2.57 -5.14
N ASN A 40 -13.20 -2.36 -6.43
CA ASN A 40 -14.32 -2.46 -7.34
C ASN A 40 -14.61 -3.94 -7.58
N LEU A 41 -15.81 -4.40 -7.21
CA LEU A 41 -16.17 -5.81 -7.25
C LEU A 41 -16.44 -6.34 -8.67
N GLU A 42 -16.69 -5.46 -9.63
CA GLU A 42 -16.88 -5.84 -11.04
C GLU A 42 -15.53 -6.04 -11.74
N THR A 43 -14.58 -5.13 -11.53
CA THR A 43 -13.27 -5.16 -12.18
C THR A 43 -12.20 -5.91 -11.38
N GLY A 44 -12.43 -6.09 -10.08
CA GLY A 44 -11.45 -6.62 -9.12
C GLY A 44 -10.30 -5.66 -8.81
N LEU A 45 -10.32 -4.44 -9.35
CA LEU A 45 -9.25 -3.46 -9.18
C LEU A 45 -9.49 -2.58 -7.97
N SER A 46 -8.41 -2.12 -7.35
CA SER A 46 -8.47 -1.09 -6.31
C SER A 46 -8.56 0.30 -6.95
N GLU A 47 -9.60 1.05 -6.62
CA GLU A 47 -9.90 2.35 -7.20
C GLU A 47 -9.97 3.42 -6.09
N PRO A 48 -9.41 4.64 -6.31
CA PRO A 48 -9.47 5.71 -5.33
C PRO A 48 -10.91 6.09 -4.96
N VAL A 49 -11.15 6.30 -3.67
CA VAL A 49 -12.43 6.79 -3.16
C VAL A 49 -12.46 8.31 -3.26
N LYS A 50 -13.42 8.84 -4.01
CA LYS A 50 -13.61 10.30 -4.13
C LYS A 50 -13.83 10.92 -2.76
N ASN A 51 -13.08 11.97 -2.44
CA ASN A 51 -13.09 12.66 -1.15
C ASN A 51 -12.72 11.78 0.06
N GLY A 52 -12.08 10.62 -0.15
CA GLY A 52 -11.67 9.72 0.94
C GLY A 52 -10.51 10.27 1.80
N GLY A 53 -9.70 11.18 1.24
CA GLY A 53 -8.42 11.59 1.84
C GLY A 53 -7.34 10.53 1.65
N THR A 54 -6.27 10.63 2.43
CA THR A 54 -5.16 9.68 2.46
C THR A 54 -5.44 8.48 3.37
N ASN A 55 -4.72 7.38 3.18
CA ASN A 55 -4.78 6.22 4.07
C ASN A 55 -4.41 6.59 5.51
N GLU A 56 -3.42 7.47 5.71
CA GLU A 56 -3.06 7.98 7.04
C GLU A 56 -4.21 8.71 7.72
N GLU A 57 -4.87 9.63 7.02
CA GLU A 57 -6.02 10.35 7.58
C GLU A 57 -7.18 9.42 7.87
N ALA A 58 -7.43 8.44 7.02
CA ALA A 58 -8.45 7.43 7.25
C ALA A 58 -8.15 6.57 8.48
N LEU A 59 -6.92 6.07 8.62
CA LEU A 59 -6.50 5.27 9.77
C LEU A 59 -6.54 6.05 11.09
N LYS A 60 -6.31 7.38 11.07
CA LYS A 60 -6.46 8.22 12.27
C LYS A 60 -7.91 8.43 12.72
N ARG A 61 -8.89 8.19 11.83
CA ARG A 61 -10.33 8.37 12.13
C ARG A 61 -10.97 7.14 12.77
N TYR A 62 -10.29 5.99 12.79
CA TYR A 62 -10.78 4.71 13.31
C TYR A 62 -9.86 4.19 14.42
#